data_AF-A0A9P5PLY4-F1
#
_entry.id   AF-A0A9P5PLY4-F1
#
_cell.length_a   1.000
_cell.length_b   1.000
_cell.length_c   1.000
_cell.angle_alpha   90.00
_cell.angle_beta   90.00
_cell.angle_gamma   90.00
#
_symmetry.space_group_name_H-M   'P 1'
#
loop_
_entity.id
_entity.type
_entity.pdbx_description
1 polymer ?
#
loop_
_entity_poly.entity_id
_entity_poly.type
_entity_poly.pdbx_seq_one_letter_code
_entity_poly.pdbx_strand_id
1 'polypeptide(L)'
;MKLGEKANQMFKMILSANPPPENAPVDSLQVENDVAALYKACPGKQARVDEVAFFEIIINRSRTHLDALCKAYRKKYQSLTKVIKSDDFPAGHIKQAMLFIINGAKSKHAMEAGVWRDAKMLEASMVGFGTKDTQLVRRIVRYHWDAPRFEAIKLAYKTKYSKKNEPTSLEERVRGETSQNYGAALLAIVKGV
;
A
#
# COMPACT_ATOMS: atom_id res chain seq x y z
N MET A 1 5.33 5.48 -22.89
CA MET A 1 4.84 6.54 -21.99
C MET A 1 6.04 7.22 -21.35
N LYS A 2 6.31 8.50 -21.63
CA LYS A 2 7.40 9.23 -20.99
C LYS A 2 6.97 9.63 -19.58
N LEU A 3 7.69 9.16 -18.57
CA LEU A 3 7.51 9.58 -17.19
C LEU A 3 8.05 11.00 -17.02
N GLY A 4 7.32 11.85 -16.30
CA GLY A 4 7.78 13.21 -15.98
C GLY A 4 9.05 13.20 -15.14
N GLU A 5 9.82 14.29 -15.19
CA GLU A 5 11.15 14.39 -14.54
C GLU A 5 11.13 14.01 -13.06
N LYS A 6 10.16 14.54 -12.30
CA LYS A 6 9.99 14.22 -10.87
C LYS A 6 9.64 12.75 -10.61
N ALA A 7 8.89 12.11 -11.51
CA ALA A 7 8.62 10.68 -11.41
C ALA A 7 9.89 9.86 -11.67
N ASN A 8 10.71 10.25 -12.66
CA ASN A 8 12.00 9.60 -12.91
C ASN A 8 12.95 9.76 -11.71
N GLN A 9 12.98 10.94 -11.08
CA GLN A 9 13.75 11.17 -9.87
C GLN A 9 13.28 10.26 -8.72
N MET A 10 11.96 10.19 -8.48
CA MET A 10 11.38 9.26 -7.50
C MET A 10 11.79 7.80 -7.77
N PHE A 11 11.72 7.34 -9.02
CA PHE A 11 12.13 5.97 -9.37
C PHE A 11 13.62 5.73 -9.12
N LYS A 12 14.49 6.69 -9.50
CA LYS A 12 15.93 6.59 -9.20
C LYS A 12 16.17 6.45 -7.70
N MET A 13 15.49 7.26 -6.88
CA MET A 13 15.59 7.20 -5.42
C MET A 13 15.12 5.84 -4.88
N ILE A 14 14.02 5.28 -5.40
CA ILE A 14 13.54 3.95 -5.00
C ILE A 14 14.57 2.87 -5.36
N LEU A 15 15.18 2.95 -6.54
CA LEU A 15 16.17 1.95 -6.99
C LEU A 15 17.49 2.05 -6.23
N SER A 16 17.85 3.23 -5.75
CA SER A 16 19.04 3.47 -4.92
C SER A 16 18.75 3.46 -3.41
N ALA A 17 17.54 3.11 -3.00
CA ALA A 17 17.13 3.19 -1.61
C ALA A 17 17.92 2.18 -0.76
N ASN A 18 18.42 2.64 0.38
CA ASN A 18 19.10 1.80 1.36
C ASN A 18 18.51 2.05 2.76
N PRO A 19 17.24 1.68 3.01
CA PRO A 19 16.62 1.90 4.30
C PRO A 19 17.29 1.03 5.38
N PRO A 20 17.24 1.45 6.66
CA PRO A 20 17.67 0.61 7.76
C PRO A 20 16.93 -0.74 7.79
N PRO A 21 17.53 -1.80 8.34
CA PRO A 21 16.87 -3.08 8.54
C PRO A 21 15.53 -2.95 9.28
N GLU A 22 14.54 -3.78 8.94
CA GLU A 22 13.19 -3.68 9.52
C GLU A 22 13.15 -3.94 11.04
N ASN A 23 14.12 -4.68 11.57
CA ASN A 23 14.29 -4.95 13.00
C ASN A 23 15.08 -3.87 13.75
N ALA A 24 15.53 -2.82 13.08
CA ALA A 24 16.19 -1.70 13.75
C ALA A 24 15.21 -1.01 14.72
N PRO A 25 15.67 -0.61 15.93
CA PRO A 25 14.85 0.17 16.85
C PRO A 25 14.36 1.47 16.21
N VAL A 26 13.11 1.84 16.50
CA VAL A 26 12.54 3.10 16.02
C VAL A 26 13.06 4.26 16.86
N ASP A 27 13.76 5.20 16.22
CA ASP A 27 14.20 6.45 16.84
C ASP A 27 13.05 7.46 16.90
N SER A 28 12.54 7.71 18.11
CA SER A 28 11.43 8.65 18.34
C SER A 28 11.77 10.10 17.94
N LEU A 29 13.03 10.53 18.12
CA LEU A 29 13.44 11.89 17.73
C LEU A 29 13.46 12.02 16.21
N GLN A 30 13.97 11.01 15.51
CA GLN A 30 13.93 10.98 14.05
C GLN A 30 12.49 10.96 13.53
N VAL A 31 11.58 10.21 14.17
CA VAL A 31 10.14 10.24 13.83
C VAL A 31 9.58 11.66 13.95
N GLU A 32 9.86 12.38 15.03
CA GLU A 32 9.37 13.75 15.22
C GLU A 32 9.95 14.73 14.19
N ASN A 33 11.24 14.61 13.88
CA ASN A 33 11.90 15.40 12.84
C ASN A 33 11.27 15.13 11.46
N ASP A 34 11.04 13.87 11.12
CA ASP A 34 10.41 13.49 9.85
C ASP A 34 8.95 13.96 9.78
N VAL A 35 8.20 13.98 10.91
CA VAL A 35 6.85 14.57 10.96
C VAL A 35 6.89 16.05 10.59
N ALA A 36 7.81 16.82 11.19
CA ALA A 36 7.95 18.24 10.93
C ALA A 36 8.39 18.50 9.48
N ALA A 37 9.36 17.71 8.99
CA ALA A 37 9.86 17.82 7.63
C ALA A 37 8.79 17.47 6.58
N LEU A 38 7.99 16.42 6.79
CA LEU A 38 6.87 16.09 5.89
C LEU A 38 5.78 17.15 5.88
N TYR A 39 5.46 17.74 7.04
CA TYR A 39 4.50 18.84 7.11
C TYR A 39 5.00 20.07 6.34
N LYS A 40 6.29 20.41 6.48
CA LYS A 40 6.93 21.49 5.72
C LYS A 40 6.97 21.20 4.21
N ALA A 41 7.27 19.96 3.82
CA ALA A 41 7.35 19.54 2.42
C ALA A 41 5.98 19.50 1.73
N CYS A 42 4.90 19.26 2.48
CA CYS A 42 3.55 19.23 1.95
C CYS A 42 2.61 20.09 2.81
N PRO A 43 2.73 21.43 2.73
CA PRO A 43 1.98 22.34 3.60
C PRO A 43 0.48 22.40 3.23
N GLY A 44 0.09 21.86 2.07
CA GLY A 44 -1.29 21.88 1.57
C GLY A 44 -1.51 23.08 0.64
N LYS A 45 -2.65 23.75 0.78
CA LYS A 45 -3.05 24.89 -0.06
C LYS A 45 -2.15 26.13 0.08
N GLN A 46 -1.28 26.16 1.08
CA GLN A 46 -0.44 27.29 1.45
C GLN A 46 0.76 27.46 0.52
N ALA A 47 1.30 26.37 -0.04
CA ALA A 47 2.44 26.41 -0.95
C ALA A 47 2.56 25.13 -1.78
N ARG A 48 3.37 25.19 -2.85
CA ARG A 48 3.68 24.02 -3.68
C ARG A 48 4.35 22.94 -2.85
N VAL A 49 4.00 21.69 -3.13
CA VAL A 49 4.65 20.51 -2.51
C VAL A 49 6.11 20.44 -2.95
N ASP A 50 7.00 20.30 -1.97
CA ASP A 50 8.39 19.88 -2.19
C ASP A 50 8.40 18.36 -2.34
N GLU A 51 8.24 17.90 -3.58
CA GLU A 51 8.12 16.48 -3.86
C GLU A 51 9.40 15.71 -3.48
N VAL A 52 10.57 16.32 -3.67
CA VAL A 52 11.85 15.66 -3.46
C VAL A 52 12.08 15.41 -1.97
N ALA A 53 11.89 16.43 -1.14
CA ALA A 53 11.99 16.27 0.31
C ALA A 53 10.98 15.24 0.84
N PHE A 54 9.77 15.20 0.27
CA PHE A 54 8.77 14.19 0.63
C PHE A 54 9.24 12.77 0.27
N PHE A 55 9.79 12.57 -0.93
CA PHE A 55 10.29 11.28 -1.39
C PHE A 55 11.48 10.80 -0.57
N GLU A 56 12.41 11.69 -0.23
CA GLU A 56 13.62 11.36 0.53
C GLU A 56 13.28 10.69 1.86
N ILE A 57 12.27 11.21 2.56
CA ILE A 57 11.80 10.66 3.82
C ILE A 57 11.05 9.34 3.59
N ILE A 58 10.10 9.30 2.66
CA ILE A 58 9.21 8.13 2.53
C ILE A 58 9.93 6.91 1.97
N ILE A 59 10.93 7.11 1.11
CA ILE A 59 11.67 6.02 0.44
C ILE A 59 12.79 5.46 1.32
N ASN A 60 13.46 6.29 2.12
CA ASN A 60 14.67 5.91 2.87
C ASN A 60 14.41 5.64 4.36
N ARG A 61 13.22 5.15 4.70
CA ARG A 61 12.86 4.75 6.07
C ARG A 61 12.33 3.31 6.07
N SER A 62 12.62 2.57 7.13
CA SER A 62 12.08 1.23 7.34
C SER A 62 10.55 1.26 7.49
N ARG A 63 9.86 0.13 7.28
CA ARG A 63 8.40 0.08 7.47
C ARG A 63 8.02 0.32 8.92
N THR A 64 8.80 -0.17 9.87
CA THR A 64 8.59 0.07 11.31
C THR A 64 8.64 1.55 11.65
N HIS A 65 9.62 2.28 11.10
CA HIS A 65 9.70 3.73 11.21
C HIS A 65 8.53 4.44 10.54
N LEU A 66 8.19 4.05 9.29
CA LEU A 66 7.07 4.64 8.56
C LEU A 66 5.72 4.42 9.25
N ASP A 67 5.51 3.30 9.94
CA ASP A 67 4.31 3.05 10.75
C ASP A 67 4.25 3.99 11.95
N ALA A 68 5.35 4.15 12.68
CA ALA A 68 5.48 5.10 13.79
C ALA A 68 5.27 6.55 13.32
N LEU A 69 5.89 6.93 12.21
CA LEU A 69 5.71 8.20 11.53
C LEU A 69 4.25 8.45 11.14
N CYS A 70 3.57 7.47 10.54
CA CYS A 70 2.15 7.60 10.21
C CYS A 70 1.27 7.84 11.45
N LYS A 71 1.58 7.17 12.56
CA LYS A 71 0.88 7.34 13.85
C LYS A 71 1.14 8.73 14.43
N ALA A 72 2.41 9.15 14.50
CA ALA A 72 2.81 10.45 15.02
C ALA A 72 2.25 11.61 14.18
N TYR A 73 2.35 11.52 12.85
CA TYR A 73 1.81 12.52 11.93
C TYR A 73 0.30 12.69 12.10
N ARG A 74 -0.45 11.58 12.23
CA ARG A 74 -1.91 11.62 12.47
C ARG A 74 -2.30 12.23 13.81
N LYS A 75 -1.44 12.14 14.84
CA LYS A 75 -1.72 12.77 16.15
C LYS A 75 -1.65 14.30 16.07
N LYS A 76 -0.75 14.86 15.25
CA LYS A 76 -0.55 16.31 15.12
C LYS A 76 -1.39 16.93 13.99
N TYR A 77 -1.66 16.19 12.93
CA TYR A 77 -2.29 16.69 11.70
C TYR A 77 -3.41 15.76 11.21
N GLN A 78 -3.62 15.68 9.90
CA GLN A 78 -4.46 14.66 9.27
C GLN A 78 -3.66 13.40 8.94
N SER A 79 -4.31 12.28 8.58
CA SER A 79 -3.57 11.09 8.17
C SER A 79 -2.72 11.35 6.92
N LEU A 80 -1.49 10.84 6.87
CA LEU A 80 -0.59 11.00 5.72
C LEU A 80 -1.19 10.45 4.42
N THR A 81 -2.00 9.40 4.50
CA THR A 81 -2.78 8.87 3.35
C THR A 81 -3.79 9.89 2.80
N LYS A 82 -4.35 10.76 3.66
CA LYS A 82 -5.27 11.83 3.25
C LYS A 82 -4.49 12.99 2.60
N VAL A 83 -3.32 13.33 3.14
CA VAL A 83 -2.39 14.30 2.52
C VAL A 83 -2.04 13.87 1.11
N ILE A 84 -1.53 12.64 0.91
CA ILE A 84 -1.13 12.14 -0.41
C ILE A 84 -2.31 12.06 -1.39
N LYS A 85 -3.54 11.90 -0.89
CA LYS A 85 -4.75 11.85 -1.72
C LYS A 85 -5.29 13.22 -2.11
N SER A 86 -4.89 14.30 -1.44
CA SER A 86 -5.42 15.64 -1.74
C SER A 86 -5.06 16.09 -3.15
N ASP A 87 -5.77 17.10 -3.61
CA ASP A 87 -5.54 17.69 -4.93
C ASP A 87 -4.23 18.48 -4.98
N ASP A 88 -3.71 18.91 -3.82
CA ASP A 88 -2.43 19.61 -3.69
C ASP A 88 -1.24 18.66 -3.95
N PHE A 89 -1.41 17.34 -3.74
CA PHE A 89 -0.34 16.36 -3.91
C PHE A 89 -0.24 15.87 -5.37
N PRO A 90 0.98 15.74 -5.94
CA PRO A 90 1.18 15.32 -7.32
C PRO A 90 0.39 14.07 -7.71
N ALA A 91 -0.36 14.16 -8.80
CA ALA A 91 -1.22 13.08 -9.29
C ALA A 91 -0.43 11.94 -9.98
N GLY A 92 -1.17 10.98 -10.55
CA GLY A 92 -0.59 9.91 -11.36
C GLY A 92 0.32 8.95 -10.57
N HIS A 93 1.44 8.56 -11.18
CA HIS A 93 2.33 7.52 -10.63
C HIS A 93 2.99 7.91 -9.32
N ILE A 94 3.24 9.19 -9.09
CA ILE A 94 3.81 9.68 -7.82
C ILE A 94 2.83 9.40 -6.67
N LYS A 95 1.57 9.84 -6.81
CA LYS A 95 0.49 9.55 -5.85
C LYS A 95 0.38 8.05 -5.57
N GLN A 96 0.34 7.25 -6.63
CA GLN A 96 0.19 5.80 -6.54
C GLN A 96 1.36 5.14 -5.80
N ALA A 97 2.60 5.51 -6.10
CA ALA A 97 3.79 4.98 -5.46
C ALA A 97 3.86 5.35 -3.97
N MET A 98 3.63 6.62 -3.64
CA MET A 98 3.64 7.09 -2.25
C MET A 98 2.55 6.41 -1.41
N LEU A 99 1.35 6.24 -1.96
CA LEU A 99 0.29 5.46 -1.31
C LEU A 99 0.65 3.99 -1.17
N PHE A 100 1.34 3.40 -2.15
CA PHE A 100 1.74 2.00 -2.10
C PHE A 100 2.76 1.74 -0.98
N ILE A 101 3.76 2.62 -0.83
CA ILE A 101 4.77 2.56 0.24
C ILE A 101 4.10 2.75 1.61
N ILE A 102 3.38 3.86 1.79
CA ILE A 102 2.75 4.18 3.09
C ILE A 102 1.73 3.13 3.53
N ASN A 103 0.86 2.66 2.64
CA ASN A 103 -0.09 1.60 3.01
C ASN A 103 0.60 0.24 3.20
N GLY A 104 1.81 0.07 2.66
CA GLY A 104 2.65 -1.11 2.87
C GLY A 104 3.32 -1.15 4.24
N ALA A 105 3.62 0.01 4.81
CA ALA A 105 4.23 0.12 6.14
C ALA A 105 3.20 0.02 7.28
N LYS A 106 1.97 0.48 7.06
CA LYS A 106 0.97 0.61 8.12
C LYS A 106 0.51 -0.74 8.67
N SER A 107 0.57 -0.88 9.99
CA SER A 107 -0.15 -1.91 10.74
C SER A 107 -1.63 -1.50 10.90
N LYS A 108 -2.57 -2.44 10.75
CA LYS A 108 -4.00 -2.14 10.90
C LYS A 108 -4.76 -3.38 11.40
N HIS A 109 -5.65 -3.20 12.37
CA HIS A 109 -6.43 -4.28 13.01
C HIS A 109 -5.56 -5.43 13.56
N ALA A 110 -4.44 -5.08 14.21
CA ALA A 110 -3.46 -6.05 14.71
C ALA A 110 -2.88 -7.01 13.64
N MET A 111 -3.03 -6.68 12.36
CA MET A 111 -2.43 -7.43 11.26
C MET A 111 -1.07 -6.85 10.89
N GLU A 112 -0.23 -7.72 10.33
CA GLU A 112 1.08 -7.38 9.79
C GLU A 112 1.02 -6.23 8.76
N ALA A 113 2.13 -5.50 8.63
CA ALA A 113 2.26 -4.37 7.74
C ALA A 113 1.94 -4.75 6.28
N GLY A 114 1.12 -3.93 5.62
CA GLY A 114 0.79 -4.08 4.21
C GLY A 114 -0.28 -5.12 3.89
N VAL A 115 -0.68 -5.99 4.81
CA VAL A 115 -1.76 -6.99 4.59
C VAL A 115 -3.05 -6.32 4.10
N TRP A 116 -3.46 -5.23 4.76
CA TRP A 116 -4.64 -4.46 4.35
C TRP A 116 -4.51 -3.76 2.99
N ARG A 117 -3.28 -3.41 2.58
CA ARG A 117 -3.03 -2.87 1.24
C ARG A 117 -3.18 -3.99 0.21
N ASP A 118 -2.59 -5.14 0.48
CA ASP A 118 -2.55 -6.27 -0.44
C ASP A 118 -3.96 -6.81 -0.72
N ALA A 119 -4.82 -6.88 0.31
CA ALA A 119 -6.25 -7.20 0.15
C ALA A 119 -6.99 -6.17 -0.73
N LYS A 120 -6.73 -4.86 -0.55
CA LYS A 120 -7.32 -3.82 -1.42
C LYS A 120 -6.86 -3.93 -2.86
N MET A 121 -5.62 -4.34 -3.08
CA MET A 121 -5.07 -4.48 -4.43
C MET A 121 -5.62 -5.70 -5.17
N LEU A 122 -5.96 -6.78 -4.44
CA LEU A 122 -6.74 -7.88 -5.00
C LEU A 122 -8.11 -7.40 -5.46
N GLU A 123 -8.86 -6.71 -4.61
CA GLU A 123 -10.16 -6.17 -5.03
C GLU A 123 -10.01 -5.17 -6.19
N ALA A 124 -8.98 -4.32 -6.20
CA ALA A 124 -8.73 -3.38 -7.29
C ALA A 124 -8.45 -4.06 -8.65
N SER A 125 -8.11 -5.35 -8.65
CA SER A 125 -7.96 -6.16 -9.86
C SER A 125 -9.26 -6.84 -10.32
N MET A 126 -10.29 -6.86 -9.48
CA MET A 126 -11.58 -7.51 -9.74
C MET A 126 -12.75 -6.52 -9.83
N VAL A 127 -12.64 -5.33 -9.24
CA VAL A 127 -13.70 -4.32 -9.29
C VAL A 127 -13.69 -3.58 -10.62
N GLY A 128 -14.89 -3.40 -11.21
CA GLY A 128 -15.11 -2.65 -12.44
C GLY A 128 -15.65 -3.52 -13.56
N PHE A 129 -15.55 -3.03 -14.79
CA PHE A 129 -15.92 -3.81 -15.97
C PHE A 129 -14.82 -4.81 -16.30
N GLY A 130 -15.15 -6.10 -16.21
CA GLY A 130 -14.20 -7.20 -16.38
C GLY A 130 -13.13 -7.27 -15.29
N THR A 131 -12.20 -8.19 -15.46
CA THR A 131 -11.12 -8.46 -14.51
C THR A 131 -9.78 -8.01 -15.07
N LYS A 132 -8.90 -7.47 -14.22
CA LYS A 132 -7.51 -7.15 -14.59
C LYS A 132 -6.66 -8.40 -14.42
N ASP A 133 -6.86 -9.39 -15.28
CA ASP A 133 -6.31 -10.75 -15.14
C ASP A 133 -4.83 -10.80 -14.79
N THR A 134 -3.98 -10.08 -15.55
CA THR A 134 -2.54 -10.05 -15.29
C THR A 134 -2.19 -9.57 -13.87
N GLN A 135 -2.95 -8.61 -13.33
CA GLN A 135 -2.74 -8.11 -11.97
C GLN A 135 -3.26 -9.09 -10.92
N LEU A 136 -4.40 -9.73 -11.18
CA LEU A 136 -5.00 -10.73 -10.29
C LEU A 136 -4.07 -11.94 -10.16
N VAL A 137 -3.69 -12.55 -11.30
CA VAL A 137 -2.80 -13.72 -11.36
C VAL A 137 -1.47 -13.43 -10.67
N ARG A 138 -0.81 -12.33 -11.04
CA ARG A 138 0.49 -11.96 -10.45
C ARG A 138 0.42 -11.82 -8.93
N ARG A 139 -0.69 -11.30 -8.39
CA ARG A 139 -0.88 -11.14 -6.95
C ARG A 139 -1.15 -12.45 -6.26
N ILE A 140 -2.09 -13.24 -6.76
CA ILE A 140 -2.42 -14.56 -6.21
C ILE A 140 -1.17 -15.45 -6.18
N VAL A 141 -0.45 -15.55 -7.31
CA VAL A 141 0.78 -16.34 -7.39
C VAL A 141 1.84 -15.80 -6.42
N ARG A 142 2.04 -14.48 -6.33
CA ARG A 142 3.01 -13.89 -5.39
C ARG A 142 2.67 -14.22 -3.93
N TYR A 143 1.41 -14.10 -3.55
CA TYR A 143 1.01 -14.32 -2.15
C TYR A 143 1.02 -15.80 -1.78
N HIS A 144 0.76 -16.70 -2.73
CA HIS A 144 0.81 -18.14 -2.51
C HIS A 144 2.16 -18.64 -1.97
N TRP A 145 3.28 -18.00 -2.34
CA TRP A 145 4.61 -18.36 -1.84
C TRP A 145 4.85 -18.08 -0.34
N ASP A 146 3.95 -17.33 0.31
CA ASP A 146 3.98 -17.05 1.75
C ASP A 146 2.59 -17.36 2.32
N ALA A 147 2.36 -18.64 2.61
CA ALA A 147 1.06 -19.14 3.04
C ALA A 147 0.53 -18.43 4.31
N PRO A 148 1.32 -18.23 5.39
CA PRO A 148 0.86 -17.49 6.56
C PRO A 148 0.40 -16.06 6.23
N ARG A 149 1.17 -15.34 5.40
CA ARG A 149 0.77 -14.01 4.96
C ARG A 149 -0.47 -14.04 4.08
N PHE A 150 -0.62 -15.03 3.21
CA PHE A 150 -1.78 -15.11 2.32
C PHE A 150 -3.07 -15.35 3.12
N GLU A 151 -3.03 -16.18 4.16
CA GLU A 151 -4.15 -16.33 5.10
C GLU A 151 -4.49 -15.01 5.79
N ALA A 152 -3.50 -14.24 6.22
CA ALA A 152 -3.72 -12.90 6.77
C ALA A 152 -4.38 -11.95 5.75
N ILE A 153 -3.99 -12.03 4.47
CA ILE A 153 -4.59 -11.26 3.38
C ILE A 153 -6.05 -11.68 3.14
N LYS A 154 -6.36 -12.98 3.13
CA LYS A 154 -7.74 -13.49 3.00
C LYS A 154 -8.61 -13.03 4.16
N LEU A 155 -8.09 -13.09 5.39
CA LEU A 155 -8.79 -12.58 6.57
C LEU A 155 -9.07 -11.09 6.44
N ALA A 156 -8.05 -10.28 6.09
CA ALA A 156 -8.22 -8.85 5.86
C ALA A 156 -9.22 -8.53 4.75
N TYR A 157 -9.22 -9.33 3.69
CA TYR A 157 -10.18 -9.24 2.59
C TYR A 157 -11.60 -9.48 3.11
N LYS A 158 -11.84 -10.60 3.80
CA LYS A 158 -13.12 -10.95 4.39
C LYS A 158 -13.60 -9.86 5.35
N THR A 159 -12.75 -9.40 6.27
CA THR A 159 -13.07 -8.32 7.23
C THR A 159 -13.47 -7.02 6.53
N LYS A 160 -12.85 -6.72 5.38
CA LYS A 160 -13.07 -5.46 4.67
C LYS A 160 -14.31 -5.48 3.77
N TYR A 161 -14.56 -6.58 3.10
CA TYR A 161 -15.51 -6.66 1.97
C TYR A 161 -16.76 -7.50 2.26
N SER A 162 -16.77 -8.29 3.34
CA SER A 162 -18.00 -8.96 3.78
C SER A 162 -19.05 -7.93 4.18
N LYS A 163 -20.27 -8.08 3.67
CA LYS A 163 -21.43 -7.35 4.19
C LYS A 163 -21.99 -8.11 5.39
N LYS A 164 -22.74 -7.42 6.26
CA LYS A 164 -23.30 -8.01 7.50
C LYS A 164 -24.10 -9.30 7.27
N ASN A 165 -24.76 -9.44 6.11
CA ASN A 165 -25.62 -10.58 5.79
C ASN A 165 -25.10 -11.41 4.60
N GLU A 166 -23.93 -11.08 4.07
CA GLU A 166 -23.35 -11.72 2.89
C GLU A 166 -21.83 -11.78 3.09
N PRO A 167 -21.33 -12.82 3.80
CA PRO A 167 -19.90 -13.01 3.92
C PRO A 167 -19.30 -13.19 2.53
N THR A 168 -18.25 -12.44 2.22
CA THR A 168 -17.56 -12.53 0.93
C THR A 168 -16.10 -12.86 1.19
N SER A 169 -15.79 -14.13 1.00
CA SER A 169 -14.41 -14.63 0.97
C SER A 169 -13.70 -14.20 -0.31
N LEU A 170 -12.36 -14.26 -0.31
CA LEU A 170 -11.58 -14.00 -1.52
C LEU A 170 -11.87 -15.08 -2.57
N GLU A 171 -12.06 -16.32 -2.13
CA GLU A 171 -12.41 -17.48 -2.93
C GLU A 171 -13.71 -17.28 -3.70
N GLU A 172 -14.77 -16.81 -3.03
CA GLU A 172 -16.05 -16.48 -3.66
C GLU A 172 -15.91 -15.31 -4.64
N ARG A 173 -15.14 -14.29 -4.27
CA ARG A 173 -14.89 -13.15 -5.16
C ARG A 173 -14.19 -13.59 -6.45
N VAL A 174 -13.11 -14.37 -6.35
CA VAL A 174 -12.36 -14.86 -7.50
C VAL A 174 -13.22 -15.78 -8.37
N ARG A 175 -14.05 -16.65 -7.76
CA ARG A 175 -14.98 -17.50 -8.50
C ARG A 175 -16.01 -16.71 -9.31
N GLY A 176 -16.49 -15.57 -8.80
CA GLY A 176 -17.43 -14.71 -9.51
C GLY A 176 -16.82 -13.97 -10.70
N GLU A 177 -15.50 -13.78 -10.70
CA GLU A 177 -14.77 -13.02 -11.73
C GLU A 177 -14.15 -13.91 -12.81
N THR A 178 -13.97 -15.19 -12.52
CA THR A 178 -13.22 -16.11 -13.38
C THR A 178 -14.10 -17.26 -13.84
N SER A 179 -13.93 -17.70 -15.09
CA SER A 179 -14.68 -18.81 -15.65
C SER A 179 -13.77 -19.95 -16.09
N GLN A 180 -14.35 -21.14 -16.24
CA GLN A 180 -13.71 -22.33 -16.81
C GLN A 180 -12.42 -22.76 -16.06
N ASN A 181 -11.52 -23.46 -16.73
CA ASN A 181 -10.32 -24.06 -16.15
C ASN A 181 -9.36 -23.03 -15.54
N TYR A 182 -9.31 -21.83 -16.10
CA TYR A 182 -8.51 -20.72 -15.56
C TYR A 182 -9.00 -20.31 -14.16
N GLY A 183 -10.31 -20.16 -13.97
CA GLY A 183 -10.89 -19.88 -12.66
C GLY A 183 -10.68 -21.01 -11.66
N ALA A 184 -10.77 -22.27 -12.11
CA ALA A 184 -10.49 -23.43 -11.27
C ALA A 184 -9.04 -23.44 -10.76
N ALA A 185 -8.06 -23.15 -11.64
CA ALA A 185 -6.65 -23.08 -11.27
C ALA A 185 -6.36 -21.94 -10.28
N LEU A 186 -6.89 -20.73 -10.53
CA LEU A 186 -6.73 -19.61 -9.59
C LEU A 186 -7.37 -19.91 -8.23
N LEU A 187 -8.55 -20.52 -8.23
CA LEU A 187 -9.23 -20.90 -6.99
C LEU A 187 -8.46 -21.95 -6.20
N ALA A 188 -7.80 -22.91 -6.86
CA ALA A 188 -6.94 -23.89 -6.20
C ALA A 188 -5.76 -23.21 -5.48
N ILE A 189 -5.07 -22.29 -6.18
CA ILE A 189 -3.95 -21.51 -5.60
C ILE A 189 -4.42 -20.67 -4.41
N VAL A 190 -5.59 -20.04 -4.53
CA VAL A 190 -6.18 -19.27 -3.43
C VAL A 190 -6.47 -20.20 -2.26
N LYS A 191 -7.09 -21.36 -2.45
CA LYS A 191 -7.38 -22.31 -1.37
C LYS A 191 -6.13 -22.88 -0.71
N GLY A 192 -4.99 -22.89 -1.40
CA GLY A 192 -3.73 -23.47 -0.90
C GLY A 192 -3.71 -24.99 -0.97
N VAL A 193 -4.39 -25.56 -1.97
CA VAL A 193 -4.39 -27.00 -2.30
C VAL A 193 -3.26 -27.29 -3.29
#